data_AF-A0A654DCW2-F1
#
_entry.id   AF-A0A654DCW2-F1
#
_cell.length_a   1.000
_cell.length_b   1.000
_cell.length_c   1.000
_cell.angle_alpha   90.00
_cell.angle_beta   90.00
_cell.angle_gamma   90.00
#
_symmetry.space_group_name_H-M   'P 1'
#
loop_
_entity.id
_entity.type
_entity.pdbx_description
1 polymer ?
#
loop_
_entity_poly.entity_id
_entity_poly.type
_entity_poly.pdbx_seq_one_letter_code
_entity_poly.pdbx_strand_id
1 'polypeptide(L)'
;MNKQHAKIAAALLAAMLAGQVSAHGIWTAERRGNIEVIYGDGAEDNAYDPKKISGAWASDQQGKNVPVTIEKLDDHARLKPQKSPAALSVALDNGYWTQAPDKQWVNVGETQVPDALDSGRYYKYTLAVLEEGAKLPPLDELKLVIVPNRTR
;
A
#
# COMPACT_ATOMS: atom_id res chain seq x y z
N MET A 1 -46.06 -2.36 -2.91
CA MET A 1 -44.60 -2.49 -3.13
C MET A 1 -44.31 -3.94 -3.52
N ASN A 2 -43.75 -4.19 -4.72
CA ASN A 2 -43.44 -5.55 -5.18
C ASN A 2 -42.42 -6.20 -4.23
N LYS A 3 -42.67 -7.45 -3.80
CA LYS A 3 -41.78 -8.21 -2.91
C LYS A 3 -40.35 -8.30 -3.44
N GLN A 4 -40.17 -8.23 -4.76
CA GLN A 4 -38.86 -8.19 -5.40
C GLN A 4 -38.11 -6.88 -5.13
N HIS A 5 -38.78 -5.72 -5.18
CA HIS A 5 -38.18 -4.44 -4.84
C HIS A 5 -37.80 -4.35 -3.35
N ALA A 6 -38.61 -4.94 -2.46
CA ALA A 6 -38.28 -5.01 -1.03
C ALA A 6 -37.02 -5.84 -0.75
N LYS A 7 -36.83 -6.97 -1.46
CA LYS A 7 -35.62 -7.80 -1.35
C LYS A 7 -34.38 -7.09 -1.89
N ILE A 8 -34.50 -6.41 -3.02
CA ILE A 8 -33.39 -5.63 -3.61
C ILE A 8 -33.00 -4.47 -2.69
N ALA A 9 -33.98 -3.74 -2.14
CA ALA A 9 -33.72 -2.65 -1.20
C ALA A 9 -33.05 -3.16 0.09
N ALA A 10 -33.49 -4.28 0.65
CA ALA A 10 -32.87 -4.89 1.82
C ALA A 10 -31.42 -5.37 1.55
N ALA A 11 -31.15 -5.93 0.37
CA ALA A 11 -29.81 -6.34 -0.02
C ALA A 11 -28.86 -5.14 -0.22
N LEU A 12 -29.35 -4.06 -0.84
CA LEU A 12 -28.59 -2.82 -0.98
C LEU A 12 -28.31 -2.18 0.38
N LEU A 13 -29.29 -2.14 1.28
CA LEU A 13 -29.11 -1.61 2.63
C LEU A 13 -28.13 -2.45 3.47
N ALA A 14 -28.17 -3.78 3.32
CA ALA A 14 -27.21 -4.68 3.96
C ALA A 14 -25.78 -4.51 3.39
N ALA A 15 -25.63 -4.25 2.10
CA ALA A 15 -24.34 -3.96 1.48
C ALA A 15 -23.75 -2.62 1.95
N MET A 16 -24.60 -1.61 2.24
CA MET A 16 -24.16 -0.33 2.81
C MET A 16 -23.78 -0.42 4.31
N LEU A 17 -24.18 -1.50 4.99
CA LEU A 17 -23.81 -1.77 6.39
C LEU A 17 -22.53 -2.61 6.54
N ALA A 18 -21.90 -3.02 5.43
CA ALA A 18 -20.57 -3.60 5.49
C ALA A 18 -19.59 -2.52 6.00
N GLY A 19 -19.18 -2.64 7.27
CA GLY A 19 -18.34 -1.65 7.93
C GLY A 19 -17.08 -1.34 7.13
N GLN A 20 -16.74 -0.06 7.01
CA GLN A 20 -15.46 0.38 6.48
C GLN A 20 -14.37 0.00 7.47
N VAL A 21 -13.72 -1.15 7.25
CA VAL A 21 -12.46 -1.46 7.91
C VAL A 21 -11.40 -0.63 7.21
N SER A 22 -11.00 0.48 7.84
CA SER A 22 -9.94 1.36 7.34
C SER A 22 -8.59 0.74 7.66
N ALA A 23 -8.03 0.02 6.69
CA ALA A 23 -6.66 -0.46 6.75
C ALA A 23 -5.81 0.42 5.85
N HIS A 24 -4.79 1.06 6.41
CA HIS A 24 -3.91 1.93 5.65
C HIS A 24 -3.20 1.13 4.54
N GLY A 25 -3.20 1.64 3.32
CA GLY A 25 -2.43 1.12 2.19
C GLY A 25 -1.08 1.80 2.04
N ILE A 26 -0.34 1.36 1.01
CA ILE A 26 0.73 2.17 0.42
C ILE A 26 0.54 2.24 -1.10
N TRP A 27 0.85 3.39 -1.69
CA TRP A 27 0.91 3.56 -3.13
C TRP A 27 1.91 4.65 -3.49
N THR A 28 2.33 4.70 -4.75
CA THR A 28 3.14 5.81 -5.27
C THR A 28 2.24 6.81 -5.95
N ALA A 29 2.42 8.10 -5.70
CA ALA A 29 1.68 9.15 -6.38
C ALA A 29 2.56 10.37 -6.63
N GLU A 30 2.19 11.14 -7.66
CA GLU A 30 2.80 12.44 -7.83
C GLU A 30 2.21 13.46 -6.86
N ARG A 31 3.10 14.22 -6.22
CA ARG A 31 2.80 15.33 -5.33
C ARG A 31 3.78 16.46 -5.61
N ARG A 32 3.26 17.58 -6.13
CA ARG A 32 4.06 18.81 -6.39
C ARG A 32 5.33 18.52 -7.20
N GLY A 33 5.24 17.66 -8.22
CA GLY A 33 6.36 17.28 -9.10
C GLY A 33 7.32 16.24 -8.52
N ASN A 34 7.02 15.63 -7.38
CA ASN A 34 7.77 14.52 -6.80
C ASN A 34 6.96 13.23 -6.87
N ILE A 35 7.63 12.11 -7.08
CA ILE A 35 7.04 10.79 -6.85
C ILE A 35 7.20 10.51 -5.35
N GLU A 36 6.09 10.53 -4.62
CA GLU A 36 6.06 10.28 -3.17
C GLU A 36 5.48 8.88 -2.91
N VAL A 37 5.98 8.21 -1.88
CA VAL A 37 5.35 6.99 -1.36
C VAL A 37 4.34 7.42 -0.33
N ILE A 38 3.07 7.17 -0.61
CA ILE A 38 1.96 7.56 0.25
C ILE A 38 1.61 6.38 1.16
N TYR A 39 1.37 6.69 2.43
CA TYR A 39 0.78 5.81 3.43
C TYR A 39 -0.54 6.43 3.88
N GLY A 40 -1.64 5.70 3.85
CA GLY A 40 -2.94 6.29 4.16
C GLY A 40 -4.12 5.44 3.76
N ASP A 41 -5.33 5.98 3.88
CA ASP A 41 -6.56 5.38 3.38
C ASP A 41 -7.38 6.41 2.59
N GLY A 42 -7.95 5.99 1.47
CA GLY A 42 -8.69 6.86 0.57
C GLY A 42 -7.89 8.07 0.08
N ALA A 43 -8.27 9.26 0.52
CA ALA A 43 -7.65 10.53 0.14
C ALA A 43 -6.61 11.04 1.16
N GLU A 44 -6.35 10.27 2.22
CA GLU A 44 -5.42 10.66 3.28
C GLU A 44 -3.96 10.35 2.92
N ASP A 45 -3.09 11.33 3.15
CA ASP A 45 -1.63 11.19 3.06
C ASP A 45 -1.07 11.28 4.50
N ASN A 46 -1.00 10.14 5.20
CA ASN A 46 -0.55 10.06 6.59
C ASN A 46 0.99 10.01 6.68
N ALA A 47 1.53 10.76 7.64
CA ALA A 47 2.96 10.74 7.93
C ALA A 47 3.43 9.36 8.43
N TYR A 48 4.66 8.98 8.09
CA TYR A 48 5.30 7.76 8.55
C TYR A 48 6.82 7.91 8.60
N ASP A 49 7.49 7.12 9.45
CA ASP A 49 8.96 7.08 9.45
C ASP A 49 9.47 6.51 8.11
N PRO A 50 10.19 7.28 7.27
CA PRO A 50 10.65 6.80 5.97
C PRO A 50 11.69 5.68 6.06
N LYS A 51 12.25 5.39 7.24
CA LYS A 51 13.10 4.21 7.45
C LYS A 51 12.34 2.90 7.27
N LYS A 52 11.00 2.93 7.33
CA LYS A 52 10.13 1.78 7.04
C LYS A 52 10.18 1.34 5.58
N ILE A 53 10.61 2.21 4.65
CA ILE A 53 10.83 1.81 3.26
C ILE A 53 12.04 0.87 3.22
N SER A 54 11.75 -0.42 3.03
CA SER A 54 12.74 -1.49 2.97
C SER A 54 13.32 -1.68 1.56
N GLY A 55 12.63 -1.17 0.53
CA GLY A 55 13.17 -1.14 -0.83
C GLY A 55 12.24 -0.43 -1.82
N ALA A 56 12.82 0.01 -2.94
CA ALA A 56 12.10 0.56 -4.08
C ALA A 56 12.82 0.16 -5.37
N TRP A 57 12.06 -0.19 -6.40
CA TRP A 57 12.58 -0.65 -7.68
C TRP A 57 11.78 -0.02 -8.82
N ALA A 58 12.47 0.31 -9.90
CA ALA A 58 11.85 0.90 -11.07
C ALA A 58 12.32 0.20 -12.33
N SER A 59 11.47 0.13 -13.36
CA SER A 59 11.84 -0.42 -14.66
C SER A 59 11.28 0.41 -15.81
N ASP A 60 11.98 0.40 -16.94
CA ASP A 60 11.48 0.98 -18.18
C ASP A 60 10.47 0.04 -18.88
N GLN A 61 9.95 0.47 -20.03
CA GLN A 61 8.88 -0.24 -20.74
C GLN A 61 9.27 -1.66 -21.17
N GLN A 62 10.57 -1.95 -21.30
CA GLN A 62 11.09 -3.28 -21.63
C GLN A 62 11.39 -4.13 -20.39
N GLY A 63 11.12 -3.62 -19.18
CA GLY A 63 11.40 -4.29 -17.92
C GLY A 63 12.86 -4.21 -17.50
N LYS A 64 13.66 -3.30 -18.08
CA LYS A 64 15.05 -3.10 -17.65
C LYS A 64 15.07 -2.20 -16.44
N ASN A 65 15.97 -2.50 -15.50
CA ASN A 65 16.13 -1.73 -14.28
C ASN A 65 16.41 -0.24 -14.58
N VAL A 66 15.68 0.63 -13.89
CA VAL A 66 15.93 2.06 -13.81
C VAL A 66 16.44 2.35 -12.39
N PRO A 67 17.68 2.81 -12.21
CA PRO A 67 18.17 3.19 -10.89
C PRO A 67 17.23 4.19 -10.22
N VAL A 68 16.84 3.90 -8.98
CA VAL A 68 15.98 4.74 -8.16
C VAL A 68 16.63 4.95 -6.80
N THR A 69 16.66 6.19 -6.35
CA THR A 69 17.10 6.55 -4.98
C THR A 69 15.89 6.87 -4.13
N ILE A 70 15.93 6.45 -2.86
CA ILE A 70 14.91 6.78 -1.86
C ILE A 70 15.41 7.99 -1.08
N GLU A 71 14.76 9.14 -1.27
CA GLU A 71 14.97 10.33 -0.46
C GLU A 71 14.06 10.23 0.78
N LYS A 72 14.67 10.16 1.97
CA LYS A 72 13.96 10.06 3.24
C LYS A 72 13.79 11.45 3.85
N LEU A 73 12.56 11.92 3.99
CA LEU A 73 12.22 13.22 4.58
C LEU A 73 11.80 13.05 6.04
N ASP A 74 11.30 14.09 6.69
CA ASP A 74 10.93 14.00 8.12
C ASP A 74 9.67 13.15 8.35
N ASP A 75 8.76 13.11 7.38
CA ASP A 75 7.40 12.55 7.52
C ASP A 75 6.99 11.56 6.41
N HIS A 76 7.81 11.38 5.37
CA HIS A 76 7.57 10.41 4.29
C HIS A 76 8.83 10.19 3.43
N ALA A 77 8.73 9.34 2.41
CA ALA A 77 9.79 9.09 1.45
C ALA A 77 9.40 9.54 0.03
N ARG A 78 10.38 10.04 -0.72
CA ARG A 78 10.29 10.31 -2.15
C ARG A 78 11.15 9.33 -2.93
N LEU A 79 10.72 9.04 -4.15
CA LEU A 79 11.44 8.22 -5.09
C LEU A 79 12.03 9.12 -6.18
N LYS A 80 13.33 8.96 -6.43
CA LYS A 80 14.08 9.68 -7.45
C LYS A 80 14.62 8.69 -8.49
N PRO A 81 13.77 8.24 -9.43
CA PRO A 81 14.24 7.42 -10.54
C PRO A 81 15.09 8.28 -11.49
N GLN A 82 16.14 7.70 -12.07
CA GLN A 82 17.09 8.41 -12.94
C GLN A 82 16.44 8.91 -14.25
N LYS A 83 15.36 8.25 -14.68
CA LYS A 83 14.50 8.61 -15.81
C LYS A 83 13.06 8.19 -15.50
N SER A 84 12.08 8.67 -16.26
CA SER A 84 10.69 8.25 -16.12
C SER A 84 10.57 6.72 -16.23
N PRO A 85 10.02 6.05 -15.20
CA PRO A 85 9.85 4.60 -15.21
C PRO A 85 8.49 4.21 -15.77
N ALA A 86 8.42 3.05 -16.42
CA ALA A 86 7.19 2.44 -16.90
C ALA A 86 6.49 1.60 -15.81
N ALA A 87 7.25 1.10 -14.84
CA ALA A 87 6.73 0.47 -13.63
C ALA A 87 7.59 0.84 -12.41
N LEU A 88 6.95 0.93 -11.26
CA LEU A 88 7.57 1.33 -9.99
C LEU A 88 7.00 0.47 -8.87
N SER A 89 7.85 -0.07 -8.01
CA SER A 89 7.43 -0.85 -6.86
C SER A 89 8.14 -0.42 -5.60
N VAL A 90 7.46 -0.62 -4.47
CA VAL A 90 7.95 -0.25 -3.14
C VAL A 90 7.59 -1.34 -2.15
N ALA A 91 8.53 -1.65 -1.26
CA ALA A 91 8.30 -2.45 -0.07
C ALA A 91 8.42 -1.55 1.17
N LEU A 92 7.43 -1.66 2.06
CA LEU A 92 7.40 -1.02 3.36
C LEU A 92 7.25 -2.10 4.43
N ASP A 93 8.22 -2.21 5.32
CA ASP A 93 8.09 -2.98 6.57
C ASP A 93 7.51 -2.05 7.63
N ASN A 94 6.22 -2.21 7.91
CA ASN A 94 5.50 -1.30 8.82
C ASN A 94 5.74 -1.67 10.29
N GLY A 95 6.58 -2.67 10.55
CA GLY A 95 6.89 -3.17 11.87
C GLY A 95 5.70 -3.87 12.52
N TYR A 96 5.80 -4.01 13.84
CA TYR A 96 4.76 -4.60 14.67
C TYR A 96 3.68 -3.58 14.98
N TRP A 97 2.43 -4.01 14.89
CA TRP A 97 1.30 -3.29 15.44
C TRP A 97 0.55 -4.18 16.41
N THR A 98 0.12 -3.58 17.51
CA THR A 98 -0.59 -4.27 18.58
C THR A 98 -1.85 -3.49 18.91
N GLN A 99 -2.97 -4.20 19.07
CA GLN A 99 -4.22 -3.63 19.52
C GLN A 99 -4.27 -3.64 21.05
N ALA A 100 -4.32 -2.46 21.65
CA ALA A 100 -4.43 -2.29 23.09
C ALA A 100 -5.85 -2.63 23.60
N PRO A 101 -6.05 -2.82 24.93
CA PRO A 101 -7.36 -3.11 25.53
C PRO A 101 -8.47 -2.11 25.18
N ASP A 102 -8.11 -0.86 24.89
CA ASP A 102 -9.01 0.21 24.43
C ASP A 102 -9.38 0.12 22.94
N LYS A 103 -8.92 -0.94 22.26
CA LYS A 103 -9.08 -1.25 20.84
C LYS A 103 -8.32 -0.33 19.88
N GLN A 104 -7.45 0.56 20.39
CA GLN A 104 -6.56 1.37 19.55
C GLN A 104 -5.35 0.56 19.10
N TRP A 105 -4.87 0.83 17.89
CA TRP A 105 -3.68 0.21 17.34
C TRP A 105 -2.45 1.09 17.58
N VAL A 106 -1.40 0.50 18.17
CA VAL A 106 -0.11 1.17 18.42
C VAL A 106 1.02 0.45 17.70
N ASN A 107 1.97 1.20 17.13
CA ASN A 107 3.07 0.66 16.33
C ASN A 107 4.25 0.19 17.20
N VAL A 108 3.97 -0.72 18.12
CA VAL A 108 4.95 -1.38 18.99
C VAL A 108 4.69 -2.89 19.03
N GLY A 109 5.69 -3.65 19.49
CA GLY A 109 5.54 -5.09 19.69
C GLY A 109 4.64 -5.43 20.87
N GLU A 110 4.01 -6.61 20.80
CA GLU A 110 3.02 -7.08 21.78
C GLU A 110 3.51 -7.03 23.23
N THR A 111 4.79 -7.35 23.47
CA THR A 111 5.40 -7.35 24.81
C THR A 111 5.44 -5.97 25.48
N GLN A 112 5.19 -4.89 24.73
CA GLN A 112 5.14 -3.52 25.24
C GLN A 112 3.71 -3.06 25.59
N VAL A 113 2.69 -3.88 25.29
CA VAL A 113 1.27 -3.56 25.49
C VAL A 113 0.66 -4.60 26.43
N PRO A 114 0.52 -4.30 27.73
CA PRO A 114 -0.18 -5.18 28.66
C PRO A 114 -1.60 -5.48 28.19
N ASP A 115 -2.02 -6.73 28.37
CA ASP A 115 -3.36 -7.22 28.00
C ASP A 115 -3.73 -6.99 26.52
N ALA A 116 -2.73 -7.02 25.63
CA ALA A 116 -2.93 -6.90 24.18
C ALA A 116 -4.04 -7.83 23.65
N LEU A 117 -4.90 -7.28 22.80
CA LEU A 117 -6.03 -8.01 22.22
C LEU A 117 -5.65 -8.75 20.94
N ASP A 118 -4.74 -8.18 20.15
CA ASP A 118 -4.24 -8.71 18.88
C ASP A 118 -2.88 -8.10 18.56
N SER A 119 -2.07 -8.79 17.75
CA SER A 119 -0.79 -8.28 17.29
C SER A 119 -0.36 -8.88 15.95
N GLY A 120 0.46 -8.14 15.21
CA GLY A 120 1.02 -8.63 13.95
C GLY A 120 2.20 -7.80 13.47
N ARG A 121 3.01 -8.38 12.57
CA ARG A 121 4.00 -7.64 11.79
C ARG A 121 3.48 -7.44 10.38
N TYR A 122 3.45 -6.19 9.93
CA TYR A 122 2.75 -5.82 8.71
C TYR A 122 3.74 -5.41 7.62
N TYR A 123 3.78 -6.18 6.55
CA TYR A 123 4.51 -5.82 5.34
C TYR A 123 3.54 -5.28 4.29
N LYS A 124 3.93 -4.22 3.61
CA LYS A 124 3.14 -3.57 2.57
C LYS A 124 3.96 -3.49 1.30
N TYR A 125 3.33 -3.86 0.20
CA TYR A 125 3.95 -3.85 -1.13
C TYR A 125 3.03 -3.10 -2.08
N THR A 126 3.62 -2.31 -2.97
CA THR A 126 2.89 -1.70 -4.08
C THR A 126 3.65 -1.89 -5.38
N LEU A 127 2.89 -2.03 -6.46
CA LEU A 127 3.37 -2.05 -7.83
C LEU A 127 2.46 -1.10 -8.64
N ALA A 128 3.03 0.00 -9.11
CA ALA A 128 2.40 0.90 -10.05
C ALA A 128 2.90 0.58 -11.46
N VAL A 129 1.96 0.33 -12.39
CA VAL A 129 2.24 0.24 -13.82
C VAL A 129 1.82 1.57 -14.43
N LEU A 130 2.81 2.36 -14.86
CA LEU A 130 2.65 3.76 -15.23
C LEU A 130 2.50 3.95 -16.74
N GLU A 131 3.03 3.02 -17.54
CA GLU A 131 2.91 3.02 -18.99
C GLU A 131 2.19 1.76 -19.48
N GLU A 132 1.32 1.93 -20.47
CA GLU A 132 0.65 0.81 -21.13
C GLU A 132 1.66 -0.10 -21.83
N GLY A 133 1.45 -1.42 -21.72
CA GLY A 133 2.32 -2.42 -22.32
C GLY A 133 3.67 -2.59 -21.62
N ALA A 134 3.89 -1.94 -20.47
CA ALA A 134 5.11 -2.12 -19.69
C ALA A 134 5.34 -3.61 -19.35
N LYS A 135 6.52 -4.12 -19.70
CA LYS A 135 6.95 -5.45 -19.30
C LYS A 135 7.43 -5.40 -17.86
N LEU A 136 6.78 -6.15 -16.97
CA LEU A 136 7.25 -6.26 -15.59
C LEU A 136 8.51 -7.15 -15.54
N PRO A 137 9.59 -6.70 -14.86
CA PRO A 137 10.73 -7.55 -14.54
C PRO A 137 10.30 -8.68 -13.58
N PRO A 138 11.21 -9.62 -13.24
CA PRO A 138 11.02 -10.46 -12.04
C PRO A 138 10.73 -9.58 -10.82
N LEU A 139 9.75 -9.97 -10.01
CA LEU A 139 9.27 -9.21 -8.84
C LEU A 139 9.58 -9.92 -7.53
N ASP A 140 10.69 -10.68 -7.48
CA ASP A 140 11.05 -11.57 -6.35
C ASP A 140 11.24 -10.82 -5.01
N GLU A 141 11.46 -9.51 -5.10
CA GLU A 141 11.55 -8.58 -3.98
C GLU A 141 10.19 -8.31 -3.31
N LEU A 142 9.09 -8.41 -4.06
CA LEU A 142 7.73 -8.28 -3.55
C LEU A 142 7.23 -9.65 -3.12
N LYS A 143 7.22 -9.93 -1.81
CA LYS A 143 6.80 -11.24 -1.28
C LYS A 143 5.30 -11.54 -1.50
N LEU A 144 4.51 -10.50 -1.74
CA LEU A 144 3.12 -10.60 -2.18
C LEU A 144 2.89 -9.54 -3.26
N VAL A 145 2.49 -9.97 -4.45
CA VAL A 145 2.12 -9.08 -5.55
C VAL A 145 1.05 -9.74 -6.42
N ILE A 146 0.06 -8.94 -6.81
CA ILE A 146 -0.96 -9.35 -7.79
C ILE A 146 -0.49 -8.82 -9.13
N VAL A 147 -0.35 -9.72 -10.12
CA VAL A 147 0.06 -9.36 -11.47
C VAL A 147 -1.05 -9.69 -12.46
N PRO A 148 -1.19 -8.92 -13.57
CA PRO A 148 -2.11 -9.26 -14.63
C PRO A 148 -1.83 -10.67 -15.16
N ASN A 149 -2.89 -11.44 -15.40
CA ASN A 149 -2.76 -12.74 -16.04
C ASN A 149 -2.22 -12.56 -17.46
N ARG A 150 -1.02 -13.06 -17.74
CA ARG A 150 -0.42 -13.06 -19.07
C ARG A 150 -0.89 -14.34 -19.78
N THR A 151 -2.06 -14.32 -20.41
CA THR A 151 -2.37 -15.34 -21.42
C THR A 151 -1.36 -15.19 -22.56
N ARG A 152 -0.65 -16.27 -22.87
CA ARG A 152 0.32 -16.34 -23.96
C ARG A 152 -0.31 -16.08 -25.31
#